data_AF-A0A7R9MS83-F1
#
_entry.id   AF-A0A7R9MS83-F1
#
_cell.length_a   1.000
_cell.length_b   1.000
_cell.length_c   1.000
_cell.angle_alpha   90.00
_cell.angle_beta   90.00
_cell.angle_gamma   90.00
#
_symmetry.space_group_name_H-M   'P 1'
#
loop_
_entity.id
_entity.type
_entity.pdbx_description
1 polymer ?
#
loop_
_entity_poly.entity_id
_entity_poly.type
_entity_poly.pdbx_seq_one_letter_code
_entity_poly.pdbx_strand_id
1 'polypeptide(L)'
;MSPENEMKWGFLETSKGKYEWGNADKLVALAEQHNMKFRGHTFLWHNRIPEYAMALDGKKAELEKVVKDHINTVAGHFKGKIYAWDVVNEVLNEDGSGNKLRDSLFSRTLGSGFVEEAFRTAHAADPSAKLYINDYVIEGQNKKSD
;
A
#
# COMPACT_ATOMS: atom_id res chain seq x y z
N MET A 1 6.65 4.59 -14.90
CA MET A 1 6.39 5.77 -14.04
C MET A 1 5.91 5.28 -12.69
N SER A 2 6.31 5.95 -11.61
CA SER A 2 5.77 5.76 -10.26
C SER A 2 5.47 7.13 -9.66
N PRO A 3 4.31 7.34 -9.00
CA PRO A 3 4.00 8.60 -8.35
C PRO A 3 4.81 8.73 -7.06
N GLU A 4 5.26 9.94 -6.74
CA GLU A 4 6.03 10.15 -5.52
C GLU A 4 5.12 10.17 -4.29
N ASN A 5 3.93 10.76 -4.40
CA ASN A 5 3.03 10.96 -3.24
C ASN A 5 1.55 10.72 -3.55
N GLU A 6 1.12 10.89 -4.79
CA GLU A 6 -0.28 11.00 -5.22
C GLU A 6 -1.10 9.73 -4.98
N MET A 7 -0.44 8.58 -4.83
CA MET A 7 -1.10 7.30 -4.55
C MET A 7 -0.84 6.77 -3.13
N LYS A 8 -0.15 7.52 -2.26
CA LYS A 8 -0.06 7.16 -0.84
C LYS A 8 -1.38 7.45 -0.15
N TRP A 9 -1.79 6.59 0.78
CA TRP A 9 -3.12 6.61 1.40
C TRP A 9 -3.55 8.02 1.86
N GLY A 10 -2.76 8.70 2.68
CA GLY A 10 -3.14 10.01 3.24
C GLY A 10 -3.27 11.14 2.21
N PHE A 11 -2.71 11.01 1.00
CA PHE A 11 -2.93 11.96 -0.10
C PHE A 11 -4.13 11.57 -0.96
N LEU A 12 -4.32 10.27 -1.16
CA LEU A 12 -5.35 9.74 -2.03
C LEU A 12 -6.73 9.71 -1.37
N GLU A 13 -6.81 9.50 -0.05
CA GLU A 13 -8.02 9.48 0.75
C GLU A 13 -7.84 10.36 2.01
N THR A 14 -8.12 11.66 1.88
CA THR A 14 -7.86 12.64 2.94
C THR A 14 -8.83 12.53 4.11
N SER A 15 -10.04 12.04 3.85
CA SER A 15 -11.02 11.65 4.85
C SER A 15 -11.77 10.40 4.37
N LYS A 16 -12.31 9.61 5.30
CA LYS A 16 -12.91 8.30 4.98
C LYS A 16 -13.97 8.41 3.88
N GLY A 17 -13.73 7.73 2.76
CA GLY A 17 -14.60 7.73 1.58
C GLY A 17 -14.46 8.94 0.66
N LYS A 18 -13.62 9.94 0.99
CA LYS A 18 -13.35 11.10 0.15
C LYS A 18 -11.97 10.97 -0.50
N TYR A 19 -11.99 10.66 -1.80
CA TYR A 19 -10.78 10.42 -2.57
C TYR A 19 -10.42 11.60 -3.47
N GLU A 20 -9.13 11.91 -3.53
CA GLU A 20 -8.54 12.95 -4.36
C GLU A 20 -7.85 12.32 -5.60
N TRP A 21 -8.66 11.82 -6.54
CA TRP A 21 -8.16 11.06 -7.71
C TRP A 21 -7.40 11.90 -8.72
N GLY A 22 -7.68 13.21 -8.81
CA GLY A 22 -7.35 14.03 -9.97
C GLY A 22 -5.88 14.03 -10.37
N ASN A 23 -4.95 14.00 -9.40
CA ASN A 23 -3.51 13.95 -9.71
C ASN A 23 -3.06 12.54 -10.10
N ALA A 24 -3.53 11.50 -9.38
CA ALA A 24 -3.21 10.11 -9.70
C ALA A 24 -3.75 9.71 -11.08
N ASP A 25 -4.98 10.11 -11.43
CA ASP A 25 -5.59 9.87 -12.73
C ASP A 25 -4.78 10.50 -13.88
N LYS A 26 -4.33 11.76 -13.70
CA LYS A 26 -3.51 12.45 -14.70
C LYS A 26 -2.18 11.72 -14.94
N LEU A 27 -1.55 11.21 -13.89
CA LEU A 27 -0.28 10.49 -14.00
C LEU A 27 -0.46 9.14 -14.70
N VAL A 28 -1.52 8.40 -14.36
CA VAL A 28 -1.85 7.13 -15.05
C VAL A 28 -2.17 7.40 -16.52
N ALA A 29 -3.01 8.39 -16.83
CA ALA A 29 -3.36 8.76 -18.20
C ALA A 29 -2.13 9.19 -19.01
N LEU A 30 -1.20 9.94 -18.41
CA LEU A 30 0.06 10.31 -19.05
C LEU A 30 0.91 9.08 -19.36
N ALA A 31 1.01 8.13 -18.44
CA ALA A 31 1.72 6.88 -18.69
C ALA A 31 1.08 6.06 -19.82
N GLU A 32 -0.25 5.95 -19.85
CA GLU A 32 -0.99 5.29 -20.94
C GLU A 32 -0.74 5.98 -22.28
N GLN A 33 -0.85 7.32 -22.33
CA GLN A 33 -0.63 8.12 -23.55
C GLN A 33 0.77 7.90 -24.13
N HIS A 34 1.77 7.68 -23.29
CA HIS A 34 3.15 7.46 -23.71
C HIS A 34 3.57 5.97 -23.73
N ASN A 35 2.61 5.04 -23.67
CA ASN A 35 2.86 3.59 -23.64
C ASN A 35 3.85 3.16 -22.55
N MET A 36 3.85 3.86 -21.41
CA MET A 36 4.68 3.56 -20.26
C MET A 36 3.93 2.66 -19.28
N LYS A 37 4.65 1.69 -18.70
CA LYS A 37 4.14 0.95 -17.54
C LYS A 37 4.06 1.86 -16.32
N PHE A 38 2.96 1.74 -15.59
CA PHE A 38 2.75 2.45 -14.33
C PHE A 38 2.86 1.50 -13.14
N ARG A 39 3.66 1.86 -12.13
CA ARG A 39 3.73 1.16 -10.85
C ARG A 39 3.07 2.02 -9.78
N GLY A 40 1.97 1.52 -9.22
CA GLY A 40 1.28 2.17 -8.11
C GLY A 40 2.07 2.01 -6.82
N HIS A 41 2.22 3.11 -6.07
CA HIS A 41 3.00 3.17 -4.84
C HIS A 41 2.26 4.08 -3.86
N THR A 42 1.63 3.56 -2.80
CA THR A 42 1.54 2.18 -2.28
C THR A 42 0.22 2.07 -1.50
N PHE A 43 -0.36 0.88 -1.34
CA PHE A 43 -1.59 0.75 -0.54
C PHE A 43 -1.31 0.98 0.95
N LEU A 44 -0.39 0.21 1.52
CA LEU A 44 -0.08 0.26 2.94
C LEU A 44 1.36 0.73 3.16
N TRP A 45 1.52 1.77 3.94
CA TRP A 45 2.82 2.25 4.41
C TRP A 45 2.65 2.82 5.82
N HIS A 46 3.65 2.60 6.68
CA HIS A 46 3.60 3.10 8.06
C HIS A 46 3.61 4.65 8.13
N ASN A 47 4.02 5.31 7.05
CA ASN A 47 4.00 6.75 6.88
C ASN A 47 2.87 7.16 5.92
N ARG A 48 2.34 8.38 6.09
CA ARG A 48 1.23 8.95 5.31
C ARG A 48 -0.07 8.13 5.40
N ILE A 49 -0.46 7.75 6.62
CA ILE A 49 -1.77 7.19 6.94
C ILE A 49 -2.72 8.34 7.31
N PRO A 50 -3.97 8.40 6.80
CA PRO A 50 -4.90 9.46 7.16
C PRO A 50 -5.35 9.35 8.63
N GLU A 51 -5.68 10.48 9.24
CA GLU A 51 -5.99 10.57 10.68
C GLU A 51 -7.12 9.64 11.13
N TYR A 52 -8.15 9.48 10.30
CA TYR A 52 -9.28 8.60 10.64
C TYR A 52 -8.87 7.12 10.74
N ALA A 53 -7.88 6.68 9.97
CA ALA A 53 -7.36 5.33 10.03
C ALA A 53 -6.41 5.18 11.22
N MET A 54 -5.57 6.19 11.49
CA MET A 54 -4.73 6.24 12.69
C MET A 54 -5.54 6.15 13.99
N ALA A 55 -6.74 6.73 14.04
CA ALA A 55 -7.65 6.67 15.19
C ALA A 55 -8.26 5.27 15.47
N LEU A 56 -7.90 4.27 14.66
CA LEU A 56 -8.31 2.87 14.81
C LEU A 56 -7.23 2.00 15.45
N ASP A 57 -6.17 2.58 16.03
CA ASP A 57 -5.18 1.81 16.79
C ASP A 57 -5.87 1.00 17.91
N GLY A 58 -5.56 -0.29 17.99
CA GLY A 58 -6.20 -1.25 18.89
C GLY A 58 -7.61 -1.72 18.48
N LYS A 59 -8.20 -1.18 17.41
CA LYS A 59 -9.54 -1.53 16.91
C LYS A 59 -9.44 -2.45 15.69
N LYS A 60 -9.12 -3.72 15.96
CA LYS A 60 -8.77 -4.71 14.92
C LYS A 60 -9.82 -4.83 13.83
N ALA A 61 -11.08 -5.13 14.17
CA ALA A 61 -12.12 -5.38 13.17
C ALA A 61 -12.40 -4.14 12.29
N GLU A 62 -12.41 -2.96 12.89
CA GLU A 62 -12.61 -1.69 12.18
C GLU A 62 -11.45 -1.37 11.24
N LEU A 63 -10.21 -1.55 11.69
CA LEU A 63 -9.03 -1.31 10.87
C LEU A 63 -8.92 -2.33 9.74
N GLU A 64 -9.19 -3.61 9.99
CA GLU A 64 -9.25 -4.65 8.94
C GLU A 64 -10.24 -4.24 7.84
N LYS A 65 -11.44 -3.79 8.23
CA LYS A 65 -12.44 -3.33 7.26
C LYS A 65 -11.93 -2.13 6.46
N VAL A 66 -11.37 -1.11 7.14
CA VAL A 66 -10.89 0.11 6.47
C VAL A 66 -9.73 -0.17 5.52
N VAL A 67 -8.80 -1.06 5.89
CA VAL A 67 -7.71 -1.51 5.01
C VAL A 67 -8.25 -2.21 3.77
N LYS A 68 -9.18 -3.16 3.94
CA LYS A 68 -9.77 -3.87 2.80
C LYS A 68 -10.58 -2.95 1.90
N ASP A 69 -11.38 -2.05 2.47
CA ASP A 69 -12.14 -1.05 1.72
C ASP A 69 -11.18 -0.19 0.89
N HIS A 70 -10.11 0.34 1.50
CA HIS A 70 -9.11 1.17 0.81
C HIS A 70 -8.45 0.44 -0.35
N ILE A 71 -7.91 -0.77 -0.12
CA ILE A 71 -7.27 -1.57 -1.18
C ILE A 71 -8.26 -1.85 -2.32
N ASN A 72 -9.47 -2.30 -2.01
CA ASN A 72 -10.48 -2.60 -3.03
C ASN A 72 -10.89 -1.37 -3.83
N THR A 73 -11.09 -0.23 -3.17
CA THR A 73 -11.48 1.01 -3.85
C THR A 73 -10.37 1.51 -4.77
N VAL A 74 -9.13 1.60 -4.29
CA VAL A 74 -8.02 2.11 -5.10
C VAL A 74 -7.64 1.13 -6.22
N ALA A 75 -7.51 -0.16 -5.93
CA ALA A 75 -7.22 -1.16 -6.95
C ALA A 75 -8.35 -1.26 -7.99
N GLY A 76 -9.61 -1.16 -7.54
CA GLY A 76 -10.78 -1.16 -8.41
C GLY A 76 -10.84 0.05 -9.34
N HIS A 77 -10.53 1.25 -8.82
CA HIS A 77 -10.51 2.49 -9.60
C HIS A 77 -9.48 2.45 -10.73
N PHE A 78 -8.30 1.89 -10.48
CA PHE A 78 -7.20 1.79 -11.46
C PHE A 78 -7.09 0.43 -12.16
N LYS A 79 -8.10 -0.44 -12.03
CA LYS A 79 -8.05 -1.82 -12.51
C LYS A 79 -7.66 -1.92 -13.99
N GLY A 80 -6.67 -2.76 -14.28
CA GLY A 80 -6.19 -3.02 -15.65
C GLY A 80 -5.28 -1.92 -16.23
N LYS A 81 -5.09 -0.80 -15.52
CA LYS A 81 -4.19 0.29 -15.94
C LYS A 81 -2.82 0.23 -15.26
N ILE A 82 -2.73 -0.53 -14.18
CA ILE A 82 -1.53 -0.62 -13.34
C ILE A 82 -0.77 -1.89 -13.66
N TYR A 83 0.50 -1.75 -14.05
CA TYR A 83 1.37 -2.90 -14.32
C TYR A 83 1.76 -3.62 -13.03
N ALA A 84 2.03 -2.86 -11.96
CA ALA A 84 2.45 -3.40 -10.67
C ALA A 84 2.02 -2.50 -9.51
N TRP A 85 1.72 -3.10 -8.35
CA TRP A 85 1.46 -2.40 -7.09
C TRP A 85 2.51 -2.75 -6.05
N ASP A 86 2.97 -1.72 -5.34
CA ASP A 86 3.53 -1.88 -4.00
C ASP A 86 2.35 -2.03 -3.04
N VAL A 87 2.15 -3.24 -2.54
CA VAL A 87 1.01 -3.56 -1.67
C VAL A 87 1.31 -3.14 -0.25
N VAL A 88 2.51 -3.46 0.23
CA VAL A 88 3.01 -3.04 1.54
C VAL A 88 4.42 -2.50 1.36
N ASN A 89 4.66 -1.30 1.90
CA ASN A 89 5.95 -0.62 1.83
C ASN A 89 6.63 -0.60 3.21
N GLU A 90 7.93 -0.88 3.24
CA GLU A 90 8.84 -0.76 4.39
C GLU A 90 8.32 -1.47 5.64
N VAL A 91 7.93 -2.73 5.44
CA VAL A 91 7.24 -3.55 6.43
C VAL A 91 8.20 -4.18 7.45
N LEU A 92 9.48 -4.31 7.12
CA LEU A 92 10.50 -4.85 8.03
C LEU A 92 11.08 -3.76 8.93
N ASN A 93 11.47 -4.13 10.16
CA ASN A 93 12.17 -3.22 11.08
C ASN A 93 13.46 -2.67 10.48
N GLU A 94 13.82 -1.42 10.83
CA GLU A 94 14.97 -0.71 10.27
C GLU A 94 16.31 -1.38 10.56
N ASP A 95 16.47 -1.92 11.77
CA ASP A 95 17.71 -2.58 12.18
C ASP A 95 17.82 -4.02 11.64
N GLY A 96 16.79 -4.48 10.92
CA GLY A 96 16.65 -5.82 10.38
C GLY A 96 16.64 -6.94 11.42
N SER A 97 16.61 -6.65 12.72
CA SER A 97 16.80 -7.68 13.73
C SER A 97 15.57 -8.60 13.85
N GLY A 98 15.78 -9.89 13.58
CA GLY A 98 14.88 -10.98 13.96
C GLY A 98 13.63 -11.19 13.10
N ASN A 99 13.64 -10.86 11.80
CA ASN A 99 12.48 -11.02 10.90
C ASN A 99 11.18 -10.43 11.45
N LYS A 100 11.30 -9.35 12.23
CA LYS A 100 10.14 -8.71 12.86
C LYS A 100 9.59 -7.61 11.97
N LEU A 101 8.26 -7.57 11.90
CA LEU A 101 7.54 -6.45 11.30
C LEU A 101 7.86 -5.16 12.06
N ARG A 102 7.98 -4.07 11.30
CA ARG A 102 8.07 -2.70 11.82
C ARG A 102 6.94 -2.42 12.79
N ASP A 103 7.22 -1.78 13.93
CA ASP A 103 6.18 -1.23 14.78
C ASP A 103 5.41 -0.12 14.03
N SER A 104 4.14 -0.38 13.74
CA SER A 104 3.25 0.47 12.95
C SER A 104 1.81 0.25 13.38
N LEU A 105 0.90 1.15 12.96
CA LEU A 105 -0.54 0.96 13.15
C LEU A 105 -0.98 -0.46 12.76
N PHE A 106 -0.53 -0.93 11.59
CA PHE A 106 -0.92 -2.22 11.04
C PHE A 106 -0.38 -3.38 11.86
N SER A 107 0.92 -3.42 12.17
CA SER A 107 1.50 -4.53 12.93
C SER A 107 1.00 -4.58 14.38
N ARG A 108 0.79 -3.42 15.03
CA ARG A 108 0.22 -3.37 16.40
C ARG A 108 -1.22 -3.84 16.46
N THR A 109 -2.05 -3.40 15.52
CA THR A 109 -3.50 -3.63 15.58
C THR A 109 -3.93 -4.92 14.88
N LEU A 110 -3.29 -5.27 13.76
CA LEU A 110 -3.67 -6.40 12.90
C LEU A 110 -2.78 -7.63 13.12
N GLY A 111 -1.59 -7.46 13.69
CA GLY A 111 -0.58 -8.51 13.77
C GLY A 111 -0.01 -8.88 12.39
N SER A 112 0.76 -9.97 12.29
CA SER A 112 1.52 -10.27 11.07
C SER A 112 0.71 -10.71 9.85
N GLY A 113 -0.51 -11.21 10.05
CA GLY A 113 -1.39 -11.65 8.97
C GLY A 113 -1.85 -10.53 8.03
N PHE A 114 -1.67 -9.26 8.39
CA PHE A 114 -2.12 -8.14 7.57
C PHE A 114 -1.44 -8.07 6.20
N VAL A 115 -0.18 -8.52 6.10
CA VAL A 115 0.56 -8.51 4.83
C VAL A 115 -0.11 -9.50 3.88
N GLU A 116 -0.32 -10.74 4.31
CA GLU A 116 -0.98 -11.75 3.49
C GLU A 116 -2.39 -11.29 3.07
N GLU A 117 -3.18 -10.77 4.00
CA GLU A 117 -4.53 -10.30 3.72
C GLU A 117 -4.57 -9.13 2.73
N ALA A 118 -3.61 -8.20 2.82
CA ALA A 118 -3.48 -7.10 1.87
C ALA A 118 -3.20 -7.61 0.45
N PHE A 119 -2.31 -8.60 0.31
CA PHE A 119 -2.02 -9.22 -0.98
C PHE A 119 -3.21 -9.99 -1.55
N ARG A 120 -3.92 -10.76 -0.72
CA ARG A 120 -5.13 -11.47 -1.13
C ARG A 120 -6.20 -10.49 -1.62
N THR A 121 -6.39 -9.39 -0.89
CA THR A 121 -7.36 -8.34 -1.23
C THR A 121 -6.97 -7.66 -2.54
N ALA A 122 -5.70 -7.25 -2.69
CA ALA A 122 -5.22 -6.59 -3.90
C ALA A 122 -5.33 -7.49 -5.14
N HIS A 123 -4.98 -8.78 -5.01
CA HIS A 123 -5.10 -9.75 -6.09
C HIS A 123 -6.56 -9.97 -6.50
N ALA A 124 -7.48 -10.07 -5.54
CA ALA A 124 -8.90 -10.22 -5.84
C ALA A 124 -9.47 -8.99 -6.57
N ALA A 125 -9.03 -7.79 -6.20
CA ALA A 125 -9.48 -6.54 -6.83
C ALA A 125 -8.97 -6.39 -8.27
N ASP A 126 -7.67 -6.64 -8.49
CA ASP A 126 -7.05 -6.65 -9.82
C ASP A 126 -6.06 -7.82 -9.98
N PRO A 127 -6.52 -8.96 -10.55
CA PRO A 127 -5.66 -10.13 -10.78
C PRO A 127 -4.57 -9.90 -11.82
N SER A 128 -4.64 -8.83 -12.62
CA SER A 128 -3.71 -8.56 -13.72
C SER A 128 -2.45 -7.81 -13.28
N ALA A 129 -2.53 -7.08 -12.17
CA ALA A 129 -1.41 -6.32 -11.63
C ALA A 129 -0.42 -7.25 -10.90
N LYS A 130 0.88 -7.01 -11.10
CA LYS A 130 1.92 -7.68 -10.30
C LYS A 130 1.97 -7.08 -8.90
N LEU A 131 2.08 -7.90 -7.86
CA LEU A 131 2.05 -7.46 -6.47
C LEU A 131 3.43 -7.58 -5.83
N TYR A 132 3.90 -6.51 -5.18
CA TYR A 132 5.23 -6.44 -4.58
C TYR A 132 5.17 -5.98 -3.12
N ILE A 133 6.07 -6.53 -2.30
CA ILE A 133 6.54 -5.87 -1.09
C ILE A 133 7.70 -4.98 -1.52
N ASN A 134 7.68 -3.71 -1.13
CA ASN A 134 8.77 -2.78 -1.39
C ASN A 134 9.45 -2.42 -0.07
N ASP A 135 10.75 -2.60 0.04
CA ASP A 135 11.54 -2.29 1.24
C ASP A 135 12.95 -1.84 0.81
N TYR A 136 13.70 -1.20 1.71
CA TYR A 136 15.07 -0.75 1.46
C TYR A 136 16.08 -1.55 2.28
N VAL A 137 17.34 -1.60 1.83
CA VAL A 137 18.42 -2.38 2.48
C VAL A 137 18.03 -3.86 2.52
N ILE A 138 17.56 -4.39 1.39
CA ILE A 138 17.27 -5.82 1.17
C ILE A 138 18.11 -6.38 0.01
N GLU A 139 18.87 -5.53 -0.66
CA GLU A 139 19.70 -5.82 -1.84
C GLU A 139 21.02 -6.53 -1.51
N GLY A 140 21.41 -6.62 -0.23
CA GLY A 140 22.59 -7.34 0.23
C GLY A 140 22.27 -8.21 1.45
N GLN A 141 23.07 -9.25 1.70
CA GLN A 141 22.96 -10.03 2.94
C GLN A 141 23.18 -9.11 4.13
N ASN A 142 22.13 -8.92 4.91
CA ASN A 142 22.17 -8.14 6.13
C ASN A 142 21.17 -8.72 7.13
N LYS A 143 20.97 -8.04 8.26
CA LYS A 143 20.07 -8.54 9.32
C LYS A 143 18.65 -8.84 8.83
N LYS A 144 18.14 -8.13 7.79
CA LYS A 144 16.84 -8.39 7.16
C LYS A 144 16.80 -9.67 6.29
N SER A 145 17.94 -10.32 6.06
CA SER A 145 18.07 -11.50 5.19
C SER A 145 18.19 -12.83 5.95
N ASP A 146 18.30 -12.79 7.28
CA ASP A 146 18.58 -13.94 8.17
C ASP A 146 17.30 -14.59 8.73
#